data_AF-A0A2M8A7Q8-F1
#
_entry.id   AF-A0A2M8A7Q8-F1
#
_cell.length_a   1.000
_cell.length_b   1.000
_cell.length_c   1.000
_cell.angle_alpha   90.00
_cell.angle_beta   90.00
_cell.angle_gamma   90.00
#
_symmetry.space_group_name_H-M   'P 1'
#
loop_
_entity.id
_entity.type
_entity.pdbx_description
1 polymer ?
#
loop_
_entity_poly.entity_id
_entity_poly.type
_entity_poly.pdbx_seq_one_letter_code
_entity_poly.pdbx_strand_id
1 'polypeptide(L)'
;MQKIILDTNVIVSSLIQKNYPYLIVDHCIEGNAIICLSNPIIKEYIEVLNRPKFSKSADFKTNADFLIARLSEISEIYEPK
;
A
#
# COMPACT_ATOMS: atom_id res chain seq x y z
N MET A 1 -13.81 10.70 10.42
CA MET A 1 -12.99 10.34 9.25
C MET A 1 -13.04 8.82 9.11
N GLN A 2 -13.23 8.31 7.90
CA GLN A 2 -13.39 6.87 7.68
C GLN A 2 -12.04 6.16 7.90
N LYS A 3 -12.04 5.08 8.68
CA LYS A 3 -10.87 4.23 8.90
C LYS A 3 -10.94 3.05 7.94
N ILE A 4 -9.83 2.78 7.25
CA ILE A 4 -9.78 1.75 6.21
C ILE A 4 -8.53 0.89 6.35
N ILE A 5 -8.65 -0.37 5.92
CA ILE A 5 -7.52 -1.24 5.66
C ILE A 5 -7.50 -1.47 4.15
N LEU A 6 -6.34 -1.28 3.53
CA LEU A 6 -6.20 -1.52 2.10
C LEU A 6 -5.88 -3.00 1.87
N ASP A 7 -6.60 -3.64 0.96
CA ASP A 7 -6.25 -4.99 0.51
C ASP A 7 -4.94 -4.94 -0.30
N THR A 8 -4.13 -5.98 -0.20
CA THR A 8 -2.85 -6.08 -0.92
C THR A 8 -3.02 -5.96 -2.44
N ASN A 9 -4.15 -6.41 -3.01
CA ASN A 9 -4.44 -6.24 -4.44
C ASN A 9 -4.67 -4.77 -4.81
N VAL A 10 -5.19 -3.95 -3.90
CA VAL A 10 -5.33 -2.50 -4.12
C VAL A 10 -3.94 -1.86 -4.20
N ILE A 11 -3.05 -2.21 -3.27
CA ILE A 11 -1.66 -1.75 -3.27
C ILE A 11 -0.96 -2.17 -4.57
N VAL A 12 -0.99 -3.46 -4.92
CA VAL A 12 -0.37 -3.97 -6.15
C VAL A 12 -0.93 -3.28 -7.39
N SER A 13 -2.27 -3.19 -7.50
CA SER A 13 -2.89 -2.64 -8.70
C SER A 13 -2.60 -1.14 -8.87
N SER A 14 -2.52 -0.39 -7.75
CA SER A 14 -2.16 1.04 -7.76
C SER A 14 -0.77 1.32 -8.33
N LEU A 15 0.16 0.35 -8.18
CA LEU A 15 1.53 0.44 -8.67
C LEU A 15 1.67 0.05 -10.15
N ILE A 16 0.69 -0.67 -10.72
CA ILE A 16 0.75 -1.15 -12.11
C ILE A 16 -0.02 -0.22 -13.05
N GLN A 17 -1.18 0.29 -12.62
CA GLN A 17 -2.09 1.06 -13.48
C GLN A 17 -2.73 2.23 -12.73
N LYS A 18 -2.94 3.35 -13.43
CA LYS A 18 -3.65 4.53 -12.89
C LYS A 18 -5.17 4.40 -13.01
N ASN A 19 -5.73 3.36 -12.39
CA ASN A 19 -7.18 3.09 -12.35
C ASN A 19 -7.74 3.26 -10.91
N TYR A 20 -8.91 2.69 -10.61
CA TYR A 20 -9.55 2.86 -9.30
C TYR A 20 -8.64 2.56 -8.09
N PRO A 21 -7.89 1.45 -8.04
CA PRO A 21 -6.87 1.22 -7.00
C PRO A 21 -5.88 2.38 -6.78
N TYR A 22 -5.38 2.98 -7.86
CA TYR A 22 -4.52 4.16 -7.77
C TYR A 22 -5.25 5.35 -7.17
N LEU A 23 -6.48 5.63 -7.62
CA LEU A 23 -7.30 6.72 -7.09
C LEU A 23 -7.65 6.52 -5.61
N ILE A 24 -7.90 5.28 -5.18
CA ILE A 24 -8.14 4.95 -3.77
C ILE A 24 -6.90 5.29 -2.93
N VAL A 25 -5.71 4.85 -3.36
CA VAL A 25 -4.46 5.13 -2.65
C VAL A 25 -4.17 6.62 -2.60
N ASP A 26 -4.33 7.33 -3.71
CA ASP A 26 -4.12 8.77 -3.82
C ASP A 26 -5.06 9.55 -2.87
N HIS A 27 -6.35 9.19 -2.86
CA HIS A 27 -7.34 9.76 -1.96
C HIS A 27 -6.99 9.59 -0.48
N CYS A 28 -6.35 8.46 -0.12
CA CYS A 28 -5.87 8.22 1.24
C CYS A 28 -4.61 9.05 1.56
N ILE A 29 -3.69 9.19 0.60
CA ILE A 29 -2.48 10.01 0.75
C ILE A 29 -2.83 11.49 0.93
N GLU A 30 -3.89 11.96 0.30
CA GLU A 30 -4.46 13.31 0.48
C GLU A 30 -5.09 13.53 1.88
N GLY A 31 -5.20 12.48 2.71
CA GLY A 31 -5.75 12.57 4.06
C GLY A 31 -7.27 12.50 4.14
N ASN A 32 -7.96 12.09 3.06
CA ASN A 32 -9.42 11.96 3.07
C ASN A 32 -9.92 10.70 3.82
N ALA A 33 -9.03 9.74 4.09
CA ALA A 33 -9.28 8.56 4.90
C ALA A 33 -8.07 8.23 5.78
N ILE A 34 -8.32 7.59 6.93
CA ILE A 34 -7.27 7.11 7.83
C ILE A 34 -6.92 5.67 7.45
N ILE A 35 -5.68 5.45 7.07
CA ILE A 35 -5.15 4.11 6.81
C ILE A 35 -4.82 3.45 8.15
N CYS A 36 -5.33 2.24 8.36
CA CYS A 36 -5.00 1.39 9.49
C CYS A 36 -4.00 0.32 9.02
N LEU A 37 -2.81 0.32 9.61
CA LEU A 37 -1.79 -0.70 9.36
C LEU A 37 -1.51 -1.52 10.61
N SER A 38 -0.99 -2.72 10.40
CA SER A 38 -0.45 -3.58 11.44
C SER A 38 0.80 -4.28 10.92
N ASN A 39 1.64 -4.78 11.83
CA ASN A 39 2.84 -5.53 11.45
C ASN A 39 2.54 -6.71 10.50
N PRO A 40 1.48 -7.52 10.71
CA PRO A 40 1.09 -8.56 9.75
C PRO A 40 0.77 -8.04 8.34
N ILE A 41 0.04 -6.92 8.24
CA ILE A 41 -0.35 -6.33 6.95
C ILE A 41 0.88 -5.79 6.21
N ILE A 42 1.76 -5.07 6.89
CA ILE A 42 2.99 -4.54 6.29
C ILE A 42 3.87 -5.69 5.78
N LYS A 43 3.98 -6.77 6.56
CA LYS A 43 4.72 -7.97 6.14
C LYS A 43 4.10 -8.60 4.89
N GLU A 44 2.79 -8.74 4.83
CA GLU A 44 2.08 -9.25 3.65
C GLU A 44 2.36 -8.38 2.43
N TYR A 45 2.28 -7.06 2.55
CA TYR A 45 2.60 -6.14 1.45
C TYR A 45 4.02 -6.37 0.93
N ILE A 46 5.01 -6.42 1.83
CA ILE A 46 6.41 -6.65 1.47
C ILE A 46 6.58 -8.01 0.77
N GLU A 47 5.98 -9.08 1.29
CA GLU A 47 6.04 -10.41 0.69
C GLU A 47 5.43 -10.45 -0.71
N VAL A 48 4.27 -9.81 -0.90
CA VAL A 48 3.60 -9.77 -2.21
C VAL A 48 4.38 -8.93 -3.21
N LEU A 49 4.86 -7.76 -2.81
CA LEU A 49 5.60 -6.83 -3.68
C LEU A 49 6.96 -7.38 -4.11
N ASN A 50 7.56 -8.30 -3.32
CA ASN A 50 8.81 -8.98 -3.64
C ASN A 50 8.64 -10.25 -4.51
N ARG A 51 7.42 -10.61 -4.93
CA ARG A 51 7.21 -11.80 -5.77
C ARG A 51 7.96 -11.68 -7.11
N PRO A 52 8.58 -12.77 -7.64
CA PRO A 52 9.37 -12.74 -8.87
C PRO A 52 8.65 -12.23 -10.13
N LYS A 53 7.31 -12.25 -10.14
CA LYS A 53 6.54 -11.69 -11.27
C LYS A 53 6.66 -10.17 -11.38
N PHE A 54 7.00 -9.47 -10.30
CA PHE A 54 7.12 -8.01 -10.26
C PHE A 54 8.57 -7.51 -10.45
N SER A 55 9.57 -8.39 -10.34
CA SER A 55 10.99 -8.02 -10.51
C SER A 55 11.39 -7.67 -11.94
N LYS A 56 10.49 -7.86 -12.91
CA LYS A 56 10.72 -7.53 -14.33
C LYS A 56 10.61 -6.02 -14.62
N SER A 57 10.01 -5.24 -13.73
CA SER A 57 9.89 -3.79 -13.87
C SER A 57 10.83 -3.12 -12.87
N ALA A 58 11.89 -2.48 -13.38
CA ALA A 58 12.89 -1.82 -12.55
C ALA A 58 12.26 -0.75 -11.63
N ASP A 59 11.30 0.01 -12.17
CA ASP A 59 10.65 1.10 -11.44
C ASP A 59 9.62 0.59 -10.42
N PHE A 60 9.08 -0.62 -10.61
CA PHE A 60 8.05 -1.16 -9.72
C PHE A 60 8.55 -1.28 -8.29
N LYS A 61 9.77 -1.78 -8.10
CA LYS A 61 10.33 -1.98 -6.77
C LYS A 61 10.56 -0.65 -6.04
N THR A 62 11.14 0.33 -6.73
CA THR A 62 11.35 1.67 -6.17
C THR A 62 10.03 2.36 -5.83
N ASN A 63 9.03 2.29 -6.71
CA ASN A 63 7.70 2.86 -6.47
C ASN A 63 6.99 2.16 -5.30
N ALA A 64 7.13 0.83 -5.21
CA ALA A 64 6.57 0.05 -4.11
C ALA A 64 7.19 0.45 -2.77
N ASP A 65 8.51 0.56 -2.69
CA ASP A 65 9.21 0.94 -1.46
C ASP A 65 8.84 2.38 -1.03
N PHE A 66 8.73 3.32 -1.97
CA PHE A 66 8.26 4.69 -1.70
C PHE A 66 6.82 4.71 -1.19
N LEU A 67 5.93 3.94 -1.83
CA LEU A 67 4.53 3.87 -1.43
C LEU A 67 4.40 3.31 0.00
N ILE A 68 5.09 2.20 0.31
CA ILE A 68 5.03 1.60 1.66
C ILE A 68 5.58 2.54 2.72
N ALA A 69 6.69 3.24 2.45
CA ALA A 69 7.22 4.26 3.35
C ALA A 69 6.18 5.36 3.59
N ARG A 70 5.57 5.87 2.51
CA ARG A 70 4.56 6.93 2.62
C ARG A 70 3.32 6.50 3.40
N LEU A 71 2.81 5.29 3.15
CA LEU A 71 1.66 4.75 3.87
C LEU A 71 1.98 4.58 5.37
N SER A 72 3.20 4.14 5.69
CA SER A 72 3.64 3.97 7.08
C SER A 72 3.69 5.30 7.83
N GLU A 73 4.12 6.38 7.18
CA GLU A 73 4.15 7.73 7.77
C GLU A 73 2.76 8.30 8.10
N ILE A 74 1.75 8.01 7.26
CA ILE A 74 0.42 8.62 7.37
C ILE A 74 -0.62 7.70 8.03
N SER A 75 -0.24 6.47 8.38
CA SER A 75 -1.15 5.48 8.96
C SER A 75 -1.25 5.55 10.48
N GLU A 76 -2.35 5.02 11.00
CA GLU A 76 -2.46 4.61 12.40
C GLU A 76 -2.05 3.13 12.53
N ILE A 77 -1.13 2.84 13.46
CA ILE A 77 -0.62 1.48 13.71
C ILE A 77 -1.47 0.77 14.77
N TYR A 78 -1.84 -0.47 14.48
CA TYR A 78 -2.63 -1.35 15.34
C TYR A 78 -1.91 -2.68 15.57
N GLU A 79 -2.08 -3.21 16.79
CA GLU A 79 -1.64 -4.55 17.17
C GLU A 79 -2.88 -5.46 17.31
N PRO A 80 -3.18 -6.30 16.30
CA PRO A 80 -4.31 -7.22 16.37
C PRO A 80 -4.07 -8.31 17.44
N LYS A 81 -5.14 -8.73 18.12
CA LYS A 81 -5.12 -9.79 19.15
C LYS A 81 -5.33 -11.18 18.55
#